data_AF-A0A960XBY6-F1
#
_entry.id   AF-A0A960XBY6-F1
#
_cell.length_a   1.000
_cell.length_b   1.000
_cell.length_c   1.000
_cell.angle_alpha   90.00
_cell.angle_beta   90.00
_cell.angle_gamma   90.00
#
_symmetry.space_group_name_H-M   'P 1'
#
loop_
_entity.id
_entity.type
_entity.pdbx_description
1 polymer ?
#
loop_
_entity_poly.entity_id
_entity_poly.type
_entity_poly.pdbx_seq_one_letter_code
_entity_poly.pdbx_strand_id
1 'polypeptide(L)'
;MKPFRRYHLLNILKEGESSSLPLDAFLRDYFRKHKAVGSKDRAEICTNLYGIIRWKGLIDARCTKPITWEKRIEVFLRGPSPQNDDPLHVQVSFPKAFFDRLVSAYGEKRAAELCLSSNEQAPVTVRINPLVAAREALFDKWKSDYPIALCKQSNLGITFEKRINFFALPEFKAGAFEVQDEGSQIIASYVQAKPNDHVLDFCAGSGGKTLAFAHQMEGKGQIYLYDIRPHALLEGKKRLKRAGIQNAQLLDAIKLKKKGLLERMDWILLDVPCSGSGTLRRNPDMKWKFKDEMIPRL
;
A
#
# COMPACT_ATOMS: atom_id res chain seq x y z
N MET A 1 -22.82 17.56 -3.90
CA MET A 1 -21.57 17.52 -4.70
C MET A 1 -21.72 18.47 -5.89
N LYS A 2 -20.71 19.29 -6.22
CA LYS A 2 -20.77 20.20 -7.38
C LYS A 2 -20.89 19.41 -8.71
N PRO A 3 -21.63 19.91 -9.72
CA PRO A 3 -21.80 19.22 -11.01
C PRO A 3 -20.49 18.81 -11.67
N PHE A 4 -19.49 19.70 -11.69
CA PHE A 4 -18.16 19.44 -12.24
C PHE A 4 -17.48 18.21 -11.61
N ARG A 5 -17.53 18.09 -10.28
CA ARG A 5 -16.93 16.95 -9.55
C ARG A 5 -17.71 15.66 -9.81
N ARG A 6 -19.04 15.75 -9.85
CA ARG A 6 -19.91 14.60 -10.14
C ARG A 6 -19.66 14.04 -11.54
N TYR A 7 -19.46 14.92 -12.53
CA TYR A 7 -19.11 14.52 -13.90
C TYR A 7 -17.81 13.71 -13.93
N HIS A 8 -16.72 14.24 -13.34
CA HIS A 8 -15.44 13.55 -13.31
C HIS A 8 -15.49 12.25 -12.50
N LEU A 9 -16.17 12.24 -11.33
CA LEU A 9 -16.35 11.04 -10.54
C LEU A 9 -17.06 9.93 -11.33
N LEU A 10 -18.14 10.28 -12.06
CA LEU A 10 -18.88 9.33 -12.87
C LEU A 10 -18.03 8.75 -14.02
N ASN A 11 -17.28 9.60 -14.72
CA ASN A 11 -16.39 9.14 -15.80
C ASN A 11 -15.29 8.23 -15.27
N ILE A 12 -14.65 8.59 -14.15
CA ILE A 12 -13.65 7.75 -13.48
C ILE A 12 -14.23 6.38 -13.12
N LEU A 13 -15.45 6.33 -12.58
CA LEU A 13 -16.09 5.06 -12.20
C LEU A 13 -16.40 4.19 -13.42
N LYS A 14 -16.92 4.79 -14.51
CA LYS A 14 -17.23 4.08 -15.76
C LYS A 14 -15.98 3.58 -16.48
N GLU A 15 -14.97 4.43 -16.64
CA GLU A 15 -13.71 4.08 -17.30
C GLU A 15 -12.85 3.14 -16.44
N GLY A 16 -12.90 3.29 -15.12
CA GLY A 16 -12.12 2.48 -14.18
C GLY A 16 -12.60 1.02 -14.08
N GLU A 17 -13.89 0.77 -14.33
CA GLU A 17 -14.47 -0.58 -14.31
C GLU A 17 -13.87 -1.50 -15.38
N SER A 18 -13.52 -0.95 -16.55
CA SER A 18 -12.87 -1.69 -17.64
C SER A 18 -11.33 -1.66 -17.58
N SER A 19 -10.75 -0.92 -16.62
CA SER A 19 -9.31 -0.77 -16.50
C SER A 19 -8.65 -2.00 -15.87
N SER A 20 -7.61 -2.52 -16.54
CA SER A 20 -6.70 -3.53 -15.97
C SER A 20 -5.68 -2.93 -15.00
N LEU A 21 -5.58 -1.59 -14.93
CA LEU A 21 -4.67 -0.92 -14.02
C LEU A 21 -5.20 -0.95 -12.57
N PRO A 22 -4.30 -0.95 -11.58
CA PRO A 22 -4.65 -0.56 -10.21
C PRO A 22 -5.30 0.83 -10.17
N LEU A 23 -6.26 1.04 -9.28
CA LEU A 23 -7.07 2.27 -9.23
C LEU A 23 -6.22 3.54 -9.07
N ASP A 24 -5.14 3.48 -8.28
CA ASP A 24 -4.23 4.60 -8.07
C ASP A 24 -3.46 4.99 -9.34
N ALA A 25 -2.99 3.99 -10.10
CA ALA A 25 -2.32 4.19 -11.37
C ALA A 25 -3.28 4.75 -12.42
N PHE A 26 -4.49 4.21 -12.49
CA PHE A 26 -5.56 4.72 -13.35
C PHE A 26 -5.89 6.19 -13.05
N LEU A 27 -6.07 6.54 -11.77
CA LEU A 27 -6.38 7.92 -11.35
C LEU A 27 -5.26 8.90 -11.72
N ARG A 28 -4.00 8.49 -11.56
CA ARG A 28 -2.85 9.32 -11.95
C ARG A 28 -2.90 9.64 -13.44
N ASP A 29 -3.20 8.65 -14.29
CA ASP A 29 -3.32 8.86 -15.73
C ASP A 29 -4.55 9.70 -16.10
N TYR A 30 -5.69 9.46 -15.44
CA TYR A 30 -6.89 10.25 -15.62
C TYR A 30 -6.65 11.74 -15.32
N PHE A 31 -6.09 12.07 -14.16
CA PHE A 31 -5.85 13.47 -13.79
C PHE A 31 -4.71 14.14 -14.58
N ARG A 32 -3.78 13.36 -15.15
CA ARG A 32 -2.78 13.88 -16.08
C ARG A 32 -3.42 14.35 -17.40
N LYS A 33 -4.43 13.63 -17.88
CA LYS A 33 -5.22 13.99 -19.06
C LYS A 33 -6.19 15.15 -18.78
N HIS A 34 -6.73 15.23 -17.55
CA HIS A 34 -7.72 16.24 -17.15
C HIS A 34 -7.09 17.34 -16.26
N LYS A 35 -6.24 18.18 -16.84
CA LYS A 35 -5.50 19.23 -16.10
C LYS A 35 -6.40 20.26 -15.42
N ALA A 36 -7.61 20.48 -15.91
CA ALA A 36 -8.61 21.39 -15.34
C ALA A 36 -9.07 20.96 -13.93
N VAL A 37 -8.93 19.68 -13.56
CA VAL A 37 -9.29 19.22 -12.22
C VAL A 37 -8.20 19.66 -11.24
N GLY A 38 -8.49 20.71 -10.45
CA GLY A 38 -7.57 21.27 -9.47
C GLY A 38 -7.35 20.36 -8.25
N SER A 39 -6.34 20.66 -7.43
CA SER A 39 -5.97 19.83 -6.27
C SER A 39 -7.12 19.58 -5.27
N LYS A 40 -7.92 20.62 -4.98
CA LYS A 40 -9.10 20.52 -4.11
C LYS A 40 -10.16 19.61 -4.71
N ASP A 41 -10.41 19.71 -6.01
CA ASP A 41 -11.39 18.87 -6.71
C ASP A 41 -10.92 17.41 -6.78
N ARG A 42 -9.62 17.17 -7.06
CA ARG A 42 -9.02 15.83 -7.02
C ARG A 42 -9.20 15.18 -5.65
N ALA A 43 -8.96 15.93 -4.58
CA ALA A 43 -9.10 15.41 -3.22
C ALA A 43 -10.54 14.95 -2.95
N GLU A 44 -11.53 15.79 -3.26
CA GLU A 44 -12.95 15.44 -3.04
C GLU A 44 -13.44 14.32 -3.96
N ILE A 45 -13.02 14.31 -5.23
CA ILE A 45 -13.33 13.22 -6.16
C ILE A 45 -12.76 11.91 -5.64
N CYS A 46 -11.49 11.88 -5.23
CA CYS A 46 -10.85 10.69 -4.67
C CYS A 46 -11.54 10.22 -3.38
N THR A 47 -11.86 11.13 -2.45
CA THR A 47 -12.57 10.76 -1.20
C THR A 47 -13.89 10.05 -1.50
N ASN A 48 -14.70 10.61 -2.40
CA ASN A 48 -15.98 10.01 -2.77
C ASN A 48 -15.80 8.70 -3.54
N LEU A 49 -14.85 8.65 -4.49
CA LEU A 49 -14.54 7.44 -5.25
C LEU A 49 -14.13 6.28 -4.34
N TYR A 50 -13.14 6.48 -3.47
CA TYR A 50 -12.69 5.43 -2.56
C TYR A 50 -13.79 5.05 -1.56
N GLY A 51 -14.61 6.00 -1.12
CA GLY A 51 -15.80 5.73 -0.30
C GLY A 51 -16.80 4.82 -1.01
N ILE A 52 -17.16 5.15 -2.26
CA ILE A 52 -18.06 4.35 -3.10
C ILE A 52 -17.49 2.94 -3.30
N ILE A 53 -16.21 2.82 -3.65
CA ILE A 53 -15.59 1.51 -3.89
C ILE A 53 -15.54 0.68 -2.60
N ARG A 54 -15.21 1.26 -1.44
CA ARG A 54 -15.23 0.54 -0.16
C ARG A 54 -16.62 0.04 0.19
N TRP A 55 -17.63 0.87 0.02
CA TRP A 55 -19.01 0.59 0.42
C TRP A 55 -19.91 0.09 -0.71
N LYS A 56 -19.33 -0.34 -1.85
CA LYS A 56 -20.07 -0.72 -3.05
C LYS A 56 -21.13 -1.80 -2.80
N GLY A 57 -20.84 -2.81 -1.97
CA GLY A 57 -21.80 -3.89 -1.67
C GLY A 57 -23.02 -3.39 -0.92
N LEU A 58 -22.81 -2.55 0.10
CA LEU A 58 -23.89 -1.90 0.84
C LEU A 58 -24.67 -0.92 -0.05
N ILE A 59 -23.98 -0.13 -0.88
CA ILE A 59 -24.59 0.80 -1.84
C ILE A 59 -25.45 0.04 -2.85
N ASP A 60 -24.95 -1.08 -3.38
CA ASP A 60 -25.67 -1.93 -4.33
C ASP A 60 -26.96 -2.48 -3.71
N ALA A 61 -26.94 -2.88 -2.43
CA ALA A 61 -28.11 -3.35 -1.68
C ALA A 61 -29.20 -2.27 -1.46
N ARG A 62 -28.86 -0.98 -1.64
CA ARG A 62 -29.79 0.15 -1.52
C ARG A 62 -30.19 0.75 -2.86
N CYS A 63 -29.60 0.29 -3.96
CA CYS A 63 -29.92 0.78 -5.29
C CYS A 63 -31.17 0.11 -5.86
N THR A 64 -32.03 0.91 -6.51
CA THR A 64 -33.12 0.36 -7.33
C THR A 64 -32.56 -0.25 -8.61
N LYS A 65 -33.08 -1.42 -9.03
CA LYS A 65 -32.66 -2.08 -10.27
C LYS A 65 -33.20 -1.34 -11.51
N PRO A 66 -32.47 -1.32 -12.65
CA PRO A 66 -31.09 -1.78 -12.82
C PRO A 66 -30.10 -0.86 -12.09
N ILE A 67 -29.02 -1.44 -11.56
CA ILE A 67 -28.00 -0.70 -10.80
C ILE A 67 -27.05 -0.01 -11.78
N THR A 68 -26.91 1.32 -11.66
CA THR A 68 -25.98 2.14 -12.47
C THR A 68 -25.04 2.94 -11.57
N TRP A 69 -23.95 3.47 -12.13
CA TRP A 69 -23.02 4.32 -11.38
C TRP A 69 -23.67 5.61 -10.88
N GLU A 70 -24.61 6.19 -11.62
CA GLU A 70 -25.37 7.37 -11.21
C GLU A 70 -26.19 7.08 -9.94
N LYS A 71 -26.90 5.96 -9.91
CA LYS A 71 -27.68 5.53 -8.74
C LYS A 71 -26.78 5.23 -7.54
N ARG A 72 -25.62 4.60 -7.76
CA ARG A 72 -24.62 4.35 -6.71
C ARG A 72 -24.12 5.64 -6.09
N ILE A 73 -23.80 6.65 -6.90
CA ILE A 73 -23.38 7.97 -6.42
C ILE A 73 -24.49 8.61 -5.58
N GLU A 74 -25.74 8.54 -6.04
CA GLU A 74 -26.88 9.10 -5.30
C GLU A 74 -27.10 8.44 -3.95
N VAL A 75 -27.10 7.11 -3.91
CA VAL A 75 -27.20 6.34 -2.67
C VAL A 75 -26.04 6.68 -1.74
N PHE A 76 -24.80 6.69 -2.24
CA PHE A 76 -23.61 7.03 -1.45
C PHE A 76 -23.72 8.43 -0.83
N LEU A 77 -24.16 9.42 -1.61
CA LEU A 77 -24.31 10.80 -1.13
C LEU A 77 -25.43 10.98 -0.10
N ARG A 78 -26.39 10.05 -0.03
CA ARG A 78 -27.43 10.04 1.01
C ARG A 78 -26.95 9.41 2.33
N GLY A 79 -25.75 8.80 2.35
CA GLY A 79 -25.20 8.13 3.52
C GLY A 79 -25.89 6.77 3.77
N PRO A 80 -25.60 5.73 2.97
CA PRO A 80 -26.25 4.44 3.12
C PRO A 80 -25.83 3.79 4.44
N SER A 81 -26.79 3.17 5.12
CA SER A 81 -26.56 2.41 6.35
C SER A 81 -26.98 0.95 6.20
N PRO A 82 -26.33 0.02 6.91
CA PRO A 82 -26.79 -1.36 7.00
C PRO A 82 -28.16 -1.43 7.70
N GLN A 83 -28.94 -2.44 7.34
CA GLN A 83 -30.22 -2.81 7.94
C GLN A 83 -30.02 -4.12 8.72
N ASN A 84 -30.82 -4.34 9.76
CA ASN A 84 -30.63 -5.48 10.67
C ASN A 84 -30.78 -6.85 9.99
N ASP A 85 -31.58 -6.91 8.93
CA ASP A 85 -31.84 -8.11 8.13
C ASP A 85 -30.87 -8.30 6.94
N ASP A 86 -29.96 -7.35 6.70
CA ASP A 86 -28.93 -7.53 5.69
C ASP A 86 -28.02 -8.71 6.08
N PRO A 87 -27.63 -9.55 5.12
CA PRO A 87 -26.54 -10.51 5.34
C PRO A 87 -25.26 -9.79 5.79
N LEU A 88 -24.47 -10.39 6.69
CA LEU A 88 -23.26 -9.75 7.24
C LEU A 88 -22.28 -9.25 6.17
N HIS A 89 -22.07 -10.01 5.08
CA HIS A 89 -21.20 -9.58 3.98
C HIS A 89 -21.68 -8.28 3.31
N VAL A 90 -22.99 -8.01 3.29
CA VAL A 90 -23.55 -6.73 2.83
C VAL A 90 -23.29 -5.63 3.85
N GLN A 91 -23.53 -5.91 5.13
CA GLN A 91 -23.31 -4.95 6.22
C GLN A 91 -21.86 -4.44 6.26
N VAL A 92 -20.89 -5.32 6.02
CA VAL A 92 -19.47 -4.97 5.96
C VAL A 92 -18.98 -4.65 4.54
N SER A 93 -19.89 -4.60 3.56
CA SER A 93 -19.63 -4.32 2.15
C SER A 93 -18.45 -5.11 1.55
N PHE A 94 -18.56 -6.44 1.58
CA PHE A 94 -17.63 -7.37 0.97
C PHE A 94 -18.34 -8.31 -0.02
N PRO A 95 -17.67 -8.74 -1.10
CA PRO A 95 -18.21 -9.79 -1.95
C PRO A 95 -18.41 -11.08 -1.15
N LYS A 96 -19.57 -11.72 -1.30
CA LYS A 96 -19.95 -12.90 -0.52
C LYS A 96 -18.86 -13.99 -0.51
N ALA A 97 -18.36 -14.40 -1.68
CA ALA A 97 -17.35 -15.44 -1.79
C ALA A 97 -16.06 -15.11 -1.02
N PHE A 98 -15.63 -13.84 -1.05
CA PHE A 98 -14.44 -13.43 -0.31
C PHE A 98 -14.72 -13.36 1.20
N PHE A 99 -15.90 -12.88 1.61
CA PHE A 99 -16.31 -12.91 3.01
C PHE A 99 -16.36 -14.35 3.55
N ASP A 100 -16.98 -15.28 2.83
CA ASP A 100 -17.09 -16.69 3.22
C ASP A 100 -15.72 -17.34 3.45
N ARG A 101 -14.70 -16.99 2.64
CA ARG A 101 -13.30 -17.42 2.85
C ARG A 101 -12.71 -16.88 4.14
N LEU A 102 -12.96 -15.60 4.45
CA LEU A 102 -12.50 -15.00 5.71
C LEU A 102 -13.19 -15.65 6.91
N VAL A 103 -14.48 -15.96 6.80
CA VAL A 103 -15.23 -16.70 7.83
C VAL A 103 -14.63 -18.10 8.02
N SER A 104 -14.33 -18.82 6.94
CA SER A 104 -13.71 -20.15 7.00
C SER A 104 -12.33 -20.13 7.65
N ALA A 105 -11.55 -19.04 7.48
CA ALA A 105 -10.19 -18.95 8.01
C ALA A 105 -10.11 -18.40 9.43
N TYR A 106 -10.99 -17.47 9.81
CA TYR A 106 -10.87 -16.69 11.05
C TYR A 106 -12.13 -16.69 11.92
N GLY A 107 -13.23 -17.30 11.46
CA GLY A 107 -14.54 -17.21 12.09
C GLY A 107 -15.28 -15.90 11.76
N GLU A 108 -16.60 -15.92 11.95
CA GLU A 108 -17.50 -14.86 11.49
C GLU A 108 -17.19 -13.48 12.10
N LYS A 109 -17.07 -13.42 13.44
CA LYS A 109 -16.78 -12.17 14.15
C LYS A 109 -15.49 -11.52 13.64
N ARG A 110 -14.42 -12.30 13.53
CA ARG A 110 -13.12 -11.79 13.09
C ARG A 110 -13.11 -11.40 11.61
N ALA A 111 -13.81 -12.15 10.77
CA ALA A 111 -14.00 -11.81 9.37
C ALA A 111 -14.68 -10.44 9.22
N ALA A 112 -15.76 -10.20 9.97
CA ALA A 112 -16.46 -8.91 9.98
C ALA A 112 -15.54 -7.76 10.41
N GLU A 113 -14.75 -7.93 11.48
CA GLU A 113 -13.77 -6.93 11.95
C GLU A 113 -12.72 -6.60 10.86
N LEU A 114 -12.17 -7.62 10.20
CA LEU A 114 -11.19 -7.45 9.12
C LEU A 114 -11.78 -6.71 7.93
N CYS A 115 -13.03 -7.03 7.56
CA CYS A 115 -13.75 -6.36 6.49
C CYS A 115 -14.02 -4.88 6.80
N LEU A 116 -14.49 -4.58 8.01
CA LEU A 116 -14.72 -3.20 8.45
C LEU A 116 -13.42 -2.40 8.50
N SER A 117 -12.36 -2.97 9.06
CA SER A 117 -11.03 -2.33 9.07
C SER A 117 -10.50 -2.05 7.67
N SER A 118 -10.78 -2.95 6.71
CA SER A 118 -10.43 -2.76 5.29
C SER A 118 -11.24 -1.65 4.60
N ASN A 119 -12.38 -1.25 5.16
CA ASN A 119 -13.20 -0.14 4.66
C ASN A 119 -12.81 1.23 5.25
N GLU A 120 -11.83 1.28 6.12
CA GLU A 120 -11.31 2.54 6.64
C GLU A 120 -10.25 3.14 5.71
N GLN A 121 -9.95 4.42 5.89
CA GLN A 121 -8.80 5.03 5.24
C GLN A 121 -7.51 4.56 5.92
N ALA A 122 -6.60 3.96 5.14
CA ALA A 122 -5.29 3.57 5.67
C ALA A 122 -4.48 4.81 6.07
N PRO A 123 -3.92 4.85 7.30
CA PRO A 123 -2.98 5.88 7.64
C PRO A 123 -1.71 5.74 6.78
N VAL A 124 -0.94 6.82 6.69
CA VAL A 124 0.35 6.79 5.98
C VAL A 124 1.45 6.70 7.01
N THR A 125 2.21 5.62 6.95
CA THR A 125 3.35 5.40 7.84
C THR A 125 4.64 5.70 7.09
N VAL A 126 5.58 6.33 7.78
CA VAL A 126 6.96 6.48 7.34
C VAL A 126 7.87 5.64 8.25
N ARG A 127 8.96 5.13 7.68
CA ARG A 127 10.05 4.50 8.41
C ARG A 127 11.25 5.44 8.42
N ILE A 128 11.71 5.81 9.59
CA ILE A 128 12.90 6.63 9.77
C ILE A 128 14.15 5.83 9.40
N ASN A 129 15.12 6.50 8.79
CA ASN A 129 16.44 5.96 8.49
C ASN A 129 17.43 6.31 9.61
N PRO A 130 17.84 5.35 10.43
CA PRO A 130 18.74 5.60 11.56
C PRO A 130 20.13 6.12 11.16
N LEU A 131 20.55 5.89 9.91
CA LEU A 131 21.81 6.41 9.39
C LEU A 131 21.83 7.94 9.23
N VAL A 132 20.65 8.57 9.23
CA VAL A 132 20.50 10.00 8.90
C VAL A 132 19.83 10.77 10.03
N ALA A 133 18.85 10.18 10.73
CA ALA A 133 18.11 10.87 11.79
C ALA A 133 17.59 9.91 12.86
N ALA A 134 17.41 10.43 14.08
CA ALA A 134 16.69 9.74 15.16
C ALA A 134 15.17 9.89 14.97
N ARG A 135 14.41 8.85 15.31
CA ARG A 135 12.94 8.84 15.17
C ARG A 135 12.29 9.91 16.04
N GLU A 136 12.73 10.01 17.28
CA GLU A 136 12.20 10.93 18.29
C GLU A 136 12.45 12.38 17.87
N ALA A 137 13.63 12.68 17.32
CA ALA A 137 13.95 14.01 16.81
C ALA A 137 13.04 14.44 15.65
N LEU A 138 12.73 13.54 14.72
CA LEU A 138 11.80 13.84 13.62
C LEU A 138 10.35 13.93 14.10
N PHE A 139 9.96 13.09 15.07
CA PHE A 139 8.64 13.19 15.70
C PHE A 139 8.45 14.56 16.38
N ASP A 140 9.42 14.98 17.20
CA ASP A 140 9.36 16.26 17.91
C ASP A 140 9.34 17.46 16.96
N LYS A 141 10.05 17.36 15.83
CA LYS A 141 10.03 18.38 14.79
C LYS A 141 8.67 18.49 14.09
N TRP A 142 7.99 17.37 13.86
CA TRP A 142 6.79 17.32 13.03
C TRP A 142 5.47 17.40 13.82
N LYS A 143 5.48 17.11 15.12
CA LYS A 143 4.25 17.00 15.94
C LYS A 143 3.46 18.30 16.06
N SER A 144 4.08 19.46 15.88
CA SER A 144 3.39 20.76 15.85
C SER A 144 2.65 21.01 14.54
N ASP A 145 3.18 20.49 13.43
CA ASP A 145 2.74 20.83 12.08
C ASP A 145 1.77 19.79 11.52
N TYR A 146 1.87 18.55 12.01
CA TYR A 146 1.13 17.41 11.49
C TYR A 146 0.50 16.58 12.62
N PRO A 147 -0.73 16.06 12.41
CA PRO A 147 -1.31 15.06 13.30
C PRO A 147 -0.61 13.72 13.10
N ILE A 148 0.36 13.43 13.98
CA ILE A 148 1.21 12.24 13.93
C ILE A 148 1.23 11.48 15.25
N ALA A 149 1.50 10.17 15.15
CA ALA A 149 1.71 9.29 16.29
C ALA A 149 2.90 8.36 16.02
N LEU A 150 3.62 7.95 17.07
CA LEU A 150 4.59 6.87 16.95
C LEU A 150 3.90 5.55 16.62
N CYS A 151 4.55 4.72 15.81
CA CYS A 151 4.11 3.35 15.58
C CYS A 151 4.11 2.53 16.88
N LYS A 152 3.15 1.61 17.02
CA LYS A 152 2.96 0.82 18.24
C LYS A 152 3.98 -0.32 18.35
N GLN A 153 4.34 -0.91 17.21
CA GLN A 153 5.19 -2.09 17.12
C GLN A 153 6.51 -1.78 16.41
N SER A 154 6.51 -0.91 15.40
CA SER A 154 7.76 -0.52 14.75
C SER A 154 8.55 0.52 15.56
N ASN A 155 9.80 0.21 15.88
CA ASN A 155 10.74 1.12 16.55
C ASN A 155 11.26 2.24 15.65
N LEU A 156 10.97 2.22 14.35
CA LEU A 156 11.37 3.25 13.38
C LEU A 156 10.18 3.98 12.75
N GLY A 157 8.95 3.59 13.10
CA GLY A 157 7.76 4.06 12.42
C GLY A 157 7.15 5.33 13.03
N ILE A 158 6.69 6.23 12.16
CA ILE A 158 5.81 7.36 12.51
C ILE A 158 4.57 7.30 11.60
N THR A 159 3.39 7.37 12.19
CA THR A 159 2.10 7.35 11.49
C THR A 159 1.55 8.76 11.34
N PHE A 160 1.13 9.12 10.13
CA PHE A 160 0.44 10.36 9.80
C PHE A 160 -1.06 10.06 9.61
N GLU A 161 -1.91 10.78 10.35
CA GLU A 161 -3.38 10.65 10.18
C GLU A 161 -3.84 11.19 8.83
N LYS A 162 -3.14 12.21 8.31
CA LYS A 162 -3.44 12.84 7.02
C LYS A 162 -2.28 12.67 6.06
N ARG A 163 -2.59 12.32 4.81
CA ARG A 163 -1.59 12.24 3.75
C ARG A 163 -1.08 13.64 3.40
N ILE A 164 0.22 13.82 3.44
CA ILE A 164 0.92 15.04 2.98
C ILE A 164 1.79 14.74 1.75
N ASN A 165 2.40 15.78 1.19
CA ASN A 165 3.39 15.61 0.12
C ASN A 165 4.78 15.28 0.69
N PHE A 166 4.95 14.05 1.16
CA PHE A 166 6.20 13.57 1.76
C PHE A 166 7.44 13.82 0.88
N PHE A 167 7.30 13.70 -0.44
CA PHE A 167 8.39 13.89 -1.39
C PHE A 167 8.92 15.34 -1.46
N ALA A 168 8.12 16.31 -1.00
CA ALA A 168 8.55 17.70 -0.93
C ALA A 168 9.37 18.03 0.31
N LEU A 169 9.29 17.20 1.36
CA LEU A 169 9.97 17.44 2.63
C LEU A 169 11.50 17.40 2.47
N PRO A 170 12.24 18.36 3.05
CA PRO A 170 13.71 18.35 3.05
C PRO A 170 14.28 17.04 3.59
N GLU A 171 13.66 16.47 4.63
CA GLU A 171 14.09 15.24 5.29
C GLU A 171 13.96 14.02 4.36
N PHE A 172 12.95 13.99 3.50
CA PHE A 172 12.83 12.94 2.49
C PHE A 172 13.98 13.03 1.48
N LYS A 173 14.27 14.24 0.98
CA LYS A 173 15.35 14.48 0.02
C LYS A 173 16.72 14.13 0.60
N ALA A 174 16.91 14.36 1.89
CA ALA A 174 18.10 13.99 2.65
C ALA A 174 18.18 12.48 2.98
N GLY A 175 17.14 11.69 2.66
CA GLY A 175 17.13 10.25 2.94
C GLY A 175 16.85 9.88 4.40
N ALA A 176 16.28 10.81 5.18
CA ALA A 176 15.99 10.59 6.59
C ALA A 176 14.81 9.64 6.84
N PHE A 177 13.97 9.38 5.84
CA PHE A 177 12.87 8.43 5.95
C PHE A 177 12.41 7.88 4.60
N GLU A 178 11.66 6.79 4.64
CA GLU A 178 10.93 6.21 3.51
C GLU A 178 9.45 6.05 3.84
N VAL A 179 8.55 6.23 2.86
CA VAL A 179 7.13 5.88 3.06
C VAL A 179 7.00 4.35 3.03
N GLN A 180 6.63 3.76 4.16
CA GLN A 180 6.50 2.30 4.31
C GLN A 180 5.52 1.96 5.43
N ASP A 181 4.62 1.01 5.18
CA ASP A 181 3.68 0.46 6.15
C ASP A 181 4.39 -0.13 7.38
N GLU A 182 3.82 0.08 8.57
CA GLU A 182 4.32 -0.51 9.82
C GLU A 182 4.46 -2.03 9.71
N GLY A 183 3.50 -2.73 9.08
CA GLY A 183 3.59 -4.19 8.90
C GLY A 183 4.84 -4.61 8.12
N SER A 184 5.23 -3.83 7.09
CA SER A 184 6.45 -4.10 6.33
C SER A 184 7.72 -3.78 7.12
N GLN A 185 7.67 -2.81 8.03
CA GLN A 185 8.79 -2.48 8.92
C GLN A 185 9.02 -3.61 9.93
N ILE A 186 7.95 -4.15 10.51
CA ILE A 186 7.99 -5.27 11.45
C ILE A 186 8.60 -6.50 10.77
N ILE A 187 8.11 -6.88 9.59
CA ILE A 187 8.65 -8.04 8.86
C ILE A 187 10.15 -7.87 8.61
N ALA A 188 10.59 -6.69 8.19
CA ALA A 188 11.99 -6.45 7.94
C ALA A 188 12.85 -6.45 9.22
N SER A 189 12.27 -6.15 10.40
CA SER A 189 13.00 -6.20 11.67
C SER A 189 13.40 -7.62 12.10
N TYR A 190 12.76 -8.65 11.53
CA TYR A 190 13.18 -10.05 11.75
C TYR A 190 14.44 -10.42 10.97
N VAL A 191 14.82 -9.64 9.95
CA VAL A 191 16.10 -9.81 9.27
C VAL A 191 17.16 -9.16 10.15
N GLN A 192 17.85 -9.97 10.95
CA GLN A 192 18.88 -9.52 11.89
C GLN A 192 20.27 -9.56 11.23
N ALA A 193 20.38 -8.91 10.06
CA ALA A 193 21.62 -8.88 9.29
C ALA A 193 22.70 -8.09 10.03
N LYS A 194 23.88 -8.67 10.15
CA LYS A 194 25.02 -8.11 10.89
C LYS A 194 26.07 -7.52 9.95
N PRO A 195 26.98 -6.66 10.47
CA PRO A 195 28.12 -6.24 9.69
C PRO A 195 28.92 -7.46 9.19
N ASN A 196 29.29 -7.43 7.90
CA ASN A 196 29.95 -8.50 7.14
C ASN A 196 29.07 -9.64 6.62
N ASP A 197 27.78 -9.70 6.98
CA ASP A 197 26.85 -10.67 6.39
C ASP A 197 26.67 -10.42 4.88
N HIS A 198 26.38 -11.51 4.15
CA HIS A 198 25.95 -11.50 2.77
C HIS A 198 24.44 -11.75 2.70
N VAL A 199 23.69 -10.79 2.15
CA VAL A 199 22.22 -10.83 2.13
C VAL A 199 21.69 -10.77 0.71
N LEU A 200 20.75 -11.65 0.36
CA LEU A 200 20.02 -11.63 -0.90
C LEU A 200 18.55 -11.23 -0.67
N ASP A 201 18.14 -10.07 -1.19
CA ASP A 201 16.74 -9.68 -1.35
C ASP A 201 16.27 -10.11 -2.75
N PHE A 202 15.58 -11.26 -2.83
CA PHE A 202 15.31 -11.94 -4.12
C PHE A 202 14.09 -11.41 -4.87
N CYS A 203 13.14 -10.81 -4.16
CA CYS A 203 11.97 -10.15 -4.74
C CYS A 203 11.96 -8.69 -4.32
N ALA A 204 13.10 -8.03 -4.52
CA ALA A 204 13.40 -6.76 -3.87
C ALA A 204 12.47 -5.63 -4.30
N GLY A 205 11.86 -5.72 -5.48
CA GLY A 205 11.10 -4.63 -6.08
C GLY A 205 11.93 -3.35 -6.12
N SER A 206 11.50 -2.34 -5.37
CA SER A 206 12.20 -1.07 -5.23
C SER A 206 13.04 -0.98 -3.93
N GLY A 207 13.46 -2.12 -3.39
CA GLY A 207 14.36 -2.23 -2.23
C GLY A 207 13.74 -1.87 -0.88
N GLY A 208 12.41 -1.91 -0.75
CA GLY A 208 11.72 -1.43 0.44
C GLY A 208 12.14 -2.12 1.75
N LYS A 209 12.31 -3.45 1.70
CA LYS A 209 12.76 -4.25 2.84
C LYS A 209 14.27 -4.16 3.04
N THR A 210 15.07 -4.19 1.97
CA THR A 210 16.50 -3.85 2.04
C THR A 210 16.75 -2.53 2.77
N LEU A 211 16.06 -1.45 2.39
CA LEU A 211 16.18 -0.13 3.04
C LEU A 211 15.82 -0.18 4.53
N ALA A 212 15.06 -1.17 4.99
CA ALA A 212 14.63 -1.29 6.38
C ALA A 212 15.70 -1.90 7.27
N PHE A 213 16.38 -2.95 6.81
CA PHE A 213 17.38 -3.65 7.62
C PHE A 213 18.83 -3.19 7.35
N ALA A 214 19.13 -2.62 6.17
CA ALA A 214 20.51 -2.36 5.75
C ALA A 214 21.34 -1.48 6.72
N HIS A 215 20.69 -0.62 7.50
CA HIS A 215 21.37 0.18 8.52
C HIS A 215 22.06 -0.67 9.60
N GLN A 216 21.53 -1.86 9.90
CA GLN A 216 22.08 -2.80 10.89
C GLN A 216 23.44 -3.38 10.46
N MET A 217 23.72 -3.38 9.15
CA MET A 217 24.98 -3.90 8.61
C MET A 217 26.13 -2.89 8.65
N GLU A 218 25.87 -1.64 9.10
CA GLU A 218 26.88 -0.57 9.23
C GLU A 218 27.68 -0.30 7.94
N GLY A 219 27.07 -0.54 6.77
CA GLY A 219 27.76 -0.42 5.48
C GLY A 219 28.85 -1.47 5.22
N LYS A 220 28.94 -2.53 6.03
CA LYS A 220 29.85 -3.66 5.85
C LYS A 220 29.13 -4.87 5.24
N GLY A 221 29.89 -5.85 4.75
CA GLY A 221 29.32 -7.01 4.04
C GLY A 221 28.75 -6.63 2.67
N GLN A 222 27.80 -7.42 2.17
CA GLN A 222 27.25 -7.22 0.83
C GLN A 222 25.77 -7.56 0.77
N ILE A 223 24.98 -6.63 0.24
CA ILE A 223 23.57 -6.82 -0.09
C ILE A 223 23.42 -7.00 -1.60
N TYR A 224 22.66 -8.00 -1.99
CA TYR A 224 22.31 -8.31 -3.36
C TYR A 224 20.81 -8.15 -3.55
N LEU A 225 20.41 -7.38 -4.56
CA LEU A 225 19.00 -7.18 -4.91
C LEU A 225 18.70 -7.84 -6.25
N TYR A 226 17.70 -8.72 -6.27
CA TYR A 226 17.14 -9.30 -7.48
C TYR A 226 15.64 -9.02 -7.54
N ASP A 227 15.13 -8.79 -8.75
CA ASP A 227 13.70 -8.73 -9.06
C ASP A 227 13.58 -8.93 -10.58
N ILE A 228 12.50 -9.57 -11.02
CA ILE A 228 12.23 -9.78 -12.45
C ILE A 228 11.98 -8.46 -13.20
N ARG A 229 11.66 -7.36 -12.49
CA ARG A 229 11.34 -6.04 -13.05
C ARG A 229 12.55 -5.10 -12.96
N PRO A 230 13.29 -4.86 -14.07
CA PRO A 230 14.49 -4.03 -14.03
C PRO A 230 14.21 -2.59 -13.61
N HIS A 231 13.08 -2.02 -14.03
CA HIS A 231 12.67 -0.67 -13.63
C HIS A 231 12.52 -0.53 -12.11
N ALA A 232 11.98 -1.55 -11.43
CA ALA A 232 11.82 -1.51 -9.98
C ALA A 232 13.18 -1.47 -9.27
N LEU A 233 14.14 -2.27 -9.75
CA LEU A 233 15.52 -2.27 -9.24
C LEU A 233 16.25 -0.95 -9.48
N LEU A 234 16.04 -0.31 -10.63
CA LEU A 234 16.62 1.01 -10.91
C LEU A 234 16.10 2.08 -9.93
N GLU A 235 14.81 2.05 -9.62
CA GLU A 235 14.25 2.90 -8.56
C GLU A 235 14.80 2.53 -7.18
N GLY A 236 14.95 1.24 -6.88
CA GLY A 236 15.60 0.76 -5.66
C GLY A 236 17.01 1.31 -5.49
N LYS A 237 17.83 1.28 -6.55
CA LYS A 237 19.19 1.85 -6.54
C LYS A 237 19.20 3.34 -6.19
N LYS A 238 18.26 4.13 -6.73
CA LYS A 238 18.13 5.56 -6.39
C LYS A 238 17.78 5.77 -4.92
N ARG A 239 16.87 4.96 -4.39
CA ARG A 239 16.44 5.03 -2.98
C ARG A 239 17.57 4.63 -2.02
N LEU A 240 18.28 3.53 -2.29
CA LEU A 240 19.42 3.08 -1.50
C LEU A 240 20.53 4.14 -1.44
N LYS A 241 20.87 4.73 -2.60
CA LYS A 241 21.83 5.82 -2.67
C LYS A 241 21.40 7.02 -1.82
N ARG A 242 20.12 7.43 -1.91
CA ARG A 242 19.57 8.53 -1.09
C ARG A 242 19.62 8.22 0.40
N ALA A 243 19.37 6.97 0.79
CA ALA A 243 19.41 6.52 2.18
C ALA A 243 20.84 6.31 2.73
N GLY A 244 21.88 6.54 1.92
CA GLY A 244 23.27 6.36 2.34
C GLY A 244 23.77 4.92 2.33
N ILE A 245 23.03 3.98 1.72
CA ILE A 245 23.42 2.56 1.65
C ILE A 245 24.30 2.34 0.42
N GLN A 246 25.55 1.95 0.67
CA GLN A 246 26.58 1.81 -0.37
C GLN A 246 26.99 0.36 -0.65
N ASN A 247 26.80 -0.54 0.32
CA ASN A 247 27.14 -1.97 0.23
C ASN A 247 26.04 -2.80 -0.48
N ALA A 248 25.28 -2.20 -1.40
CA ALA A 248 24.17 -2.86 -2.09
C ALA A 248 24.39 -2.85 -3.61
N GLN A 249 24.18 -4.01 -4.25
CA GLN A 249 24.29 -4.15 -5.70
C GLN A 249 23.14 -4.93 -6.32
N LEU A 250 22.84 -4.61 -7.57
CA LEU A 250 21.81 -5.30 -8.34
C LEU A 250 22.39 -6.59 -8.93
N LEU A 251 21.69 -7.70 -8.74
CA LEU A 251 21.96 -8.95 -9.44
C LEU A 251 21.11 -9.02 -10.70
N ASP A 252 21.74 -9.46 -11.78
CA ASP A 252 21.05 -9.92 -12.97
C ASP A 252 20.79 -11.44 -12.89
N ALA A 253 19.89 -11.93 -13.74
CA ALA A 253 19.48 -13.34 -13.74
C ALA A 253 20.64 -14.30 -14.08
N ILE A 254 21.68 -13.83 -14.78
CA ILE A 254 22.84 -14.65 -15.15
C ILE A 254 23.73 -14.86 -13.92
N LYS A 255 24.05 -13.78 -13.20
CA LYS A 255 24.85 -13.83 -11.98
C LYS A 255 24.17 -14.60 -10.87
N LEU A 256 22.85 -14.51 -10.76
CA LEU A 256 22.06 -15.30 -9.80
C LEU A 256 22.28 -16.81 -10.00
N LYS A 257 22.42 -17.27 -11.25
CA LYS A 257 22.65 -18.69 -11.59
C LYS A 257 24.11 -19.13 -11.40
N LYS A 258 25.02 -18.24 -10.99
CA LYS A 258 26.42 -18.59 -10.75
C LYS A 258 26.49 -19.58 -9.59
N LYS A 259 27.10 -20.74 -9.84
CA LYS A 259 27.27 -21.81 -8.85
C LYS A 259 27.92 -21.28 -7.57
N GLY A 260 27.37 -21.65 -6.42
CA GLY A 260 27.87 -21.28 -5.10
C GLY A 260 27.56 -19.86 -4.63
N LEU A 261 26.77 -19.05 -5.37
CA LEU A 261 26.36 -17.73 -4.87
C LEU A 261 25.39 -17.86 -3.69
N LEU A 262 24.34 -18.66 -3.84
CA LEU A 262 23.33 -18.86 -2.79
C LEU A 262 23.92 -19.54 -1.53
N GLU A 263 24.90 -20.41 -1.71
CA GLU A 263 25.64 -21.09 -0.62
C GLU A 263 26.49 -20.12 0.22
N ARG A 264 26.69 -18.89 -0.24
CA ARG A 264 27.48 -17.84 0.43
C ARG A 264 26.60 -16.76 1.08
N MET A 265 25.28 -16.93 1.08
CA MET A 265 24.37 -15.97 1.70
C MET A 265 24.09 -16.38 3.15
N ASP A 266 24.30 -15.45 4.08
CA ASP A 266 23.88 -15.59 5.47
C ASP A 266 22.35 -15.40 5.59
N TRP A 267 21.79 -14.54 4.73
CA TRP A 267 20.35 -14.27 4.68
C TRP A 267 19.81 -14.30 3.25
N ILE A 268 18.65 -14.93 3.07
CA ILE A 268 17.85 -14.83 1.85
C ILE A 268 16.45 -14.37 2.23
N LEU A 269 16.07 -13.20 1.74
CA LEU A 269 14.75 -12.61 1.92
C LEU A 269 13.88 -12.89 0.69
N LEU A 270 12.74 -13.53 0.92
CA LEU A 270 11.76 -13.89 -0.09
C LEU A 270 10.45 -13.14 0.16
N ASP A 271 10.31 -11.95 -0.42
CA ASP A 271 9.04 -11.21 -0.47
C ASP A 271 8.24 -11.59 -1.71
N VAL A 272 7.73 -12.82 -1.71
CA VAL A 272 7.10 -13.41 -2.90
C VAL A 272 5.82 -12.64 -3.30
N PRO A 273 5.53 -12.52 -4.61
CA PRO A 273 4.26 -12.00 -5.06
C PRO A 273 3.09 -12.73 -4.40
N CYS A 274 2.14 -11.98 -3.84
CA CYS A 274 0.97 -12.54 -3.16
C CYS A 274 -0.31 -11.97 -3.77
N SER A 275 -1.46 -12.45 -3.29
CA SER A 275 -2.79 -11.99 -3.75
C SER A 275 -3.07 -10.52 -3.46
N GLY A 276 -2.24 -9.87 -2.63
CA GLY A 276 -2.42 -8.48 -2.20
C GLY A 276 -3.62 -8.27 -1.27
N SER A 277 -4.27 -9.35 -0.82
CA SER A 277 -5.44 -9.34 0.08
C SER A 277 -5.18 -8.68 1.43
N GLY A 278 -3.93 -8.58 1.87
CA GLY A 278 -3.55 -7.78 3.06
C GLY A 278 -3.55 -6.27 2.84
N THR A 279 -3.73 -5.78 1.61
CA THR A 279 -3.60 -4.35 1.26
C THR A 279 -4.93 -3.67 0.91
N LEU A 280 -6.07 -4.33 1.15
CA LEU A 280 -7.41 -3.85 0.74
C LEU A 280 -7.74 -2.45 1.24
N ARG A 281 -7.28 -2.07 2.45
CA ARG A 281 -7.48 -0.73 3.00
C ARG A 281 -6.88 0.37 2.11
N ARG A 282 -5.79 0.06 1.41
CA ARG A 282 -5.09 0.94 0.46
C ARG A 282 -5.60 0.77 -0.97
N ASN A 283 -5.95 -0.47 -1.35
CA ASN A 283 -6.44 -0.83 -2.69
C ASN A 283 -7.84 -1.48 -2.60
N PRO A 284 -8.88 -0.71 -2.26
CA PRO A 284 -10.20 -1.28 -1.98
C PRO A 284 -10.93 -1.78 -3.21
N ASP A 285 -10.46 -1.49 -4.42
CA ASP A 285 -10.99 -2.08 -5.66
C ASP A 285 -10.61 -3.57 -5.78
N MET A 286 -9.49 -3.99 -5.20
CA MET A 286 -8.99 -5.36 -5.29
C MET A 286 -9.98 -6.39 -4.73
N LYS A 287 -10.75 -6.07 -3.68
CA LYS A 287 -11.74 -7.01 -3.14
C LYS A 287 -12.85 -7.33 -4.14
N TRP A 288 -13.19 -6.42 -5.05
CA TRP A 288 -14.22 -6.63 -6.08
C TRP A 288 -13.67 -7.33 -7.32
N LYS A 289 -12.34 -7.32 -7.50
CA LYS A 289 -11.62 -8.01 -8.57
C LYS A 289 -11.14 -9.40 -8.15
N PHE A 290 -11.19 -9.71 -6.85
CA PHE A 290 -10.76 -11.00 -6.31
C PHE A 290 -11.58 -12.14 -6.90
N LYS A 291 -10.90 -13.15 -7.41
CA LYS A 291 -11.49 -14.41 -7.84
C LYS A 291 -10.72 -15.57 -7.24
N ASP A 292 -11.42 -16.65 -6.95
CA ASP A 292 -10.85 -17.82 -6.28
C ASP A 292 -9.72 -18.46 -7.10
N GLU A 293 -9.78 -18.38 -8.42
CA GLU A 293 -8.74 -18.92 -9.32
C GLU A 293 -7.43 -18.13 -9.25
N MET A 294 -7.40 -16.97 -8.58
CA MET A 294 -6.17 -16.21 -8.36
C MET A 294 -5.26 -16.85 -7.31
N ILE A 295 -5.80 -17.61 -6.34
CA ILE A 295 -5.00 -18.21 -5.27
C ILE A 295 -4.11 -19.36 -5.79
N PRO A 296 -4.63 -20.36 -6.54
CA PRO A 296 -3.80 -21.47 -7.03
C PRO A 296 -2.71 -21.06 -8.03
N ARG A 297 -2.73 -19.82 -8.53
CA ARG A 297 -1.76 -19.29 -9.51
C ARG A 297 -0.55 -18.61 -8.86
N LEU A 298 -0.57 -18.40 -7.55
CA LEU A 298 0.48 -17.77 -6.74
C LEU A 298 1.34 -18.84 -6.08
#